data_AF-A0A1G2RM30-F1
#
_entry.id   AF-A0A1G2RM30-F1
#
_cell.length_a   1.000
_cell.length_b   1.000
_cell.length_c   1.000
_cell.angle_alpha   90.00
_cell.angle_beta   90.00
_cell.angle_gamma   90.00
#
_symmetry.space_group_name_H-M   'P 1'
#
loop_
_entity.id
_entity.type
_entity.pdbx_description
1 polymer ?
#
loop_
_entity_poly.entity_id
_entity_poly.type
_entity_poly.pdbx_seq_one_letter_code
_entity_poly.pdbx_strand_id
1 'polypeptide(L)'
;MNVERLLEESKTIAVVLPLGAPANDTQEALLLACGLKKLGKQVSIEHSQAPLEAPSPNERTFVVSLKGLAPRVARLRYEKDAKDLKLYFTLSRGELFPEALSLQLQNQADLTIIVGDQPLERNNGQLPSVNVLSAGEAKQSLLNLLRSQENAQARLLGMALSQLEYISRLDLYLIALHEEHLQSMNLEYKNLPLLIPDLRGSFGDQSSYLFLFDSPFGAQGMLWSSSPNLRTKLRDMSGGQQKGFWVLLRPTPLSSEQLKHAFLS
;
A
#
# COMPACT_ATOMS: atom_id res chain seq x y z
N MET A 1 20.96 5.37 -11.56
CA MET A 1 20.51 4.17 -10.84
C MET A 1 19.23 3.69 -11.53
N ASN A 2 19.12 2.43 -11.94
CA ASN A 2 17.91 1.94 -12.60
C ASN A 2 16.90 1.48 -11.53
N VAL A 3 15.83 2.25 -11.35
CA VAL A 3 14.81 2.02 -10.31
C VAL A 3 14.04 0.72 -10.56
N GLU A 4 13.73 0.40 -11.82
CA GLU A 4 13.03 -0.84 -12.17
C GLU A 4 13.86 -2.06 -11.76
N ARG A 5 15.16 -2.04 -12.07
CA ARG A 5 16.09 -3.11 -11.68
C ARG A 5 16.16 -3.30 -10.16
N LEU A 6 16.16 -2.21 -9.38
CA LEU A 6 16.13 -2.30 -7.92
C LEU A 6 14.85 -2.94 -7.40
N LEU A 7 13.69 -2.60 -7.98
CA LEU A 7 12.42 -3.23 -7.61
C LEU A 7 12.38 -4.71 -8.00
N GLU A 8 12.93 -5.08 -9.15
CA GLU A 8 13.03 -6.47 -9.59
C GLU A 8 13.94 -7.32 -8.70
N GLU A 9 15.11 -6.81 -8.33
CA GLU A 9 16.12 -7.53 -7.54
C GLU A 9 15.74 -7.62 -6.04
N SER A 10 15.02 -6.63 -5.50
CA SER A 10 14.60 -6.61 -4.09
C SER A 10 13.55 -7.68 -3.79
N LYS A 11 13.64 -8.38 -2.65
CA LYS A 11 12.64 -9.37 -2.22
C LYS A 11 11.77 -8.84 -1.09
N THR A 12 12.39 -8.13 -0.15
CA THR A 12 11.73 -7.53 1.01
C THR A 12 11.79 -6.01 0.91
N ILE A 13 10.63 -5.35 0.92
CA ILE A 13 10.52 -3.91 0.69
C ILE A 13 9.74 -3.28 1.85
N ALA A 14 10.33 -2.28 2.49
CA ALA A 14 9.63 -1.46 3.48
C ALA A 14 9.09 -0.20 2.80
N VAL A 15 7.79 0.05 2.93
CA VAL A 15 7.17 1.32 2.54
C VAL A 15 6.96 2.14 3.80
N VAL A 16 7.70 3.24 3.92
CA VAL A 16 7.76 4.06 5.14
C VAL A 16 6.96 5.34 4.92
N LEU A 17 6.05 5.63 5.85
CA LEU A 17 5.23 6.85 5.88
C LEU A 17 5.31 7.52 7.24
N PRO A 18 5.16 8.86 7.35
CA PRO A 18 5.15 9.54 8.64
C PRO A 18 3.95 9.12 9.50
N LEU A 19 4.12 9.14 10.82
CA LEU A 19 2.99 8.94 11.73
C LEU A 19 1.95 10.06 11.52
N GLY A 20 0.69 9.69 11.28
CA GLY A 20 -0.36 10.67 10.94
C GLY A 20 -0.27 11.21 9.51
N ALA A 21 0.36 10.47 8.59
CA ALA A 21 0.43 10.81 7.18
C ALA A 21 -0.95 11.20 6.62
N PRO A 22 -1.02 12.21 5.73
CA PRO A 22 -2.26 12.58 5.08
C PRO A 22 -2.85 11.41 4.29
N ALA A 23 -4.13 11.49 3.98
CA ALA A 23 -4.83 10.42 3.28
C ALA A 23 -4.16 10.08 1.94
N ASN A 24 -3.68 11.07 1.18
CA ASN A 24 -3.02 10.84 -0.11
C ASN A 24 -1.75 9.99 0.03
N ASP A 25 -0.88 10.30 1.00
CA ASP A 25 0.34 9.53 1.29
C ASP A 25 0.00 8.10 1.72
N THR A 26 -1.03 7.95 2.56
CA THR A 26 -1.53 6.62 2.95
C THR A 26 -1.99 5.84 1.71
N GLN A 27 -2.74 6.46 0.81
CA GLN A 27 -3.20 5.80 -0.41
C GLN A 27 -2.06 5.44 -1.35
N GLU A 28 -1.05 6.29 -1.48
CA GLU A 28 0.14 5.99 -2.27
C GLU A 28 0.93 4.81 -1.70
N ALA A 29 1.10 4.75 -0.38
CA ALA A 29 1.73 3.61 0.30
C ALA A 29 0.98 2.29 0.03
N LEU A 30 -0.36 2.31 0.11
CA LEU A 30 -1.20 1.14 -0.15
C LEU A 30 -1.15 0.70 -1.62
N LEU A 31 -1.10 1.66 -2.56
CA LEU A 31 -0.94 1.40 -3.99
C LEU A 31 0.39 0.69 -4.26
N LEU A 32 1.49 1.24 -3.72
CA LEU A 32 2.81 0.62 -3.82
C LEU A 32 2.80 -0.79 -3.25
N ALA A 33 2.24 -0.98 -2.06
CA ALA A 33 2.16 -2.29 -1.44
C ALA A 33 1.33 -3.28 -2.25
N CYS A 34 0.21 -2.85 -2.84
CA CYS A 34 -0.62 -3.68 -3.70
C CYS A 34 0.14 -4.18 -4.94
N GLY A 35 0.76 -3.27 -5.68
CA GLY A 35 1.52 -3.64 -6.87
C GLY A 35 2.73 -4.52 -6.55
N LEU A 36 3.49 -4.18 -5.51
CA LEU A 36 4.68 -4.96 -5.12
C LEU A 36 4.32 -6.37 -4.65
N LYS A 37 3.23 -6.53 -3.88
CA LYS A 37 2.72 -7.87 -3.53
C LYS A 37 2.33 -8.67 -4.77
N LYS A 38 1.73 -8.03 -5.78
CA LYS A 38 1.40 -8.71 -7.05
C LYS A 38 2.64 -9.21 -7.80
N LEU A 39 3.77 -8.51 -7.67
CA LEU A 39 5.09 -8.94 -8.17
C LEU A 39 5.77 -9.99 -7.25
N GLY A 40 5.08 -10.51 -6.25
CA GLY A 40 5.60 -11.54 -5.34
C GLY A 40 6.56 -11.02 -4.28
N LYS A 41 6.58 -9.71 -4.02
CA LYS A 41 7.45 -9.10 -3.00
C LYS A 41 6.86 -9.23 -1.59
N GLN A 42 7.73 -9.35 -0.60
CA GLN A 42 7.33 -9.20 0.81
C GLN A 42 7.33 -7.72 1.16
N VAL A 43 6.17 -7.16 1.48
CA VAL A 43 6.02 -5.72 1.72
C VAL A 43 5.52 -5.46 3.13
N SER A 44 6.25 -4.63 3.88
CA SER A 44 5.79 -4.03 5.13
C SER A 44 5.46 -2.55 4.93
N ILE A 45 4.41 -2.09 5.60
CA ILE A 45 4.09 -0.66 5.69
C ILE A 45 4.49 -0.23 7.12
N GLU A 46 5.48 0.64 7.23
CA GLU A 46 6.06 1.09 8.49
C GLU A 46 5.76 2.58 8.71
N HIS A 47 5.40 2.95 9.94
CA HIS A 47 5.23 4.35 10.30
C HIS A 47 6.52 4.86 10.92
N SER A 48 7.12 5.87 10.30
CA SER A 48 8.25 6.59 10.86
C SER A 48 7.76 7.45 12.02
N GLN A 49 8.29 7.19 13.21
CA GLN A 49 8.20 8.13 14.31
C GLN A 49 9.34 9.13 14.14
N ALA A 50 9.02 10.42 14.02
CA ALA A 50 10.00 11.44 14.37
C ALA A 50 10.39 11.20 15.84
N PRO A 51 11.69 11.22 16.21
CA PRO A 51 12.08 11.04 17.60
C PRO A 51 11.34 12.06 18.47
N LEU A 52 10.68 11.57 19.53
CA LEU A 52 10.26 12.40 20.65
C LEU A 52 11.54 13.01 21.22
N GLU A 53 11.80 14.27 20.88
CA GLU A 53 13.01 15.04 21.19
C GLU A 53 14.27 14.56 20.45
N ALA A 54 14.69 15.33 19.44
CA ALA A 54 16.05 15.21 18.93
C ALA A 54 17.02 15.57 20.07
N PRO A 55 18.06 14.75 20.34
CA PRO A 55 19.09 15.15 21.29
C PRO A 55 19.67 16.49 20.83
N SER A 56 19.84 17.41 21.78
CA SER A 56 20.36 18.74 21.48
C SER A 56 21.70 18.61 20.72
N PRO A 57 21.99 19.47 19.73
CA PRO A 57 23.19 19.37 18.89
C PRO A 57 24.52 19.48 19.67
N ASN A 58 24.45 19.80 20.97
CA ASN A 58 25.59 19.89 21.89
C ASN A 58 25.82 18.61 22.71
N GLU A 59 24.94 17.62 22.65
CA GLU A 59 25.13 16.33 23.31
C GLU A 59 25.63 15.28 22.32
N ARG A 60 26.72 14.59 22.68
CA ARG A 60 27.20 13.40 21.93
C ARG A 60 26.33 12.19 22.25
N THR A 61 25.04 12.30 21.98
CA THR A 61 24.05 11.26 22.23
C THR A 61 23.88 10.42 20.97
N PHE A 62 23.87 9.10 21.13
CA PHE A 62 23.48 8.16 20.08
C PHE A 62 22.37 7.26 20.63
N VAL A 63 21.39 6.93 19.80
CA VAL A 63 20.22 6.13 20.19
C VAL A 63 20.42 4.69 19.72
N VAL A 64 20.16 3.72 20.61
CA VAL A 64 20.18 2.29 20.30
C VAL A 64 18.74 1.77 20.34
N SER A 65 18.21 1.34 19.19
CA SER A 65 16.85 0.79 19.08
C SER A 65 16.88 -0.73 18.85
N LEU A 66 16.19 -1.49 19.70
CA LEU A 66 16.03 -2.94 19.57
C LEU A 66 14.60 -3.28 19.10
N LYS A 67 14.45 -3.57 17.80
CA LYS A 67 13.13 -3.90 17.21
C LYS A 67 12.61 -5.24 17.73
N GLY A 68 11.28 -5.34 17.92
CA GLY A 68 10.59 -6.59 18.31
C GLY A 68 10.65 -6.97 19.79
N LEU A 69 11.50 -6.32 20.60
CA LEU A 69 11.62 -6.61 22.03
C LEU A 69 10.53 -5.94 22.89
N ALA A 70 10.06 -4.75 22.51
CA ALA A 70 9.19 -3.92 23.37
C ALA A 70 7.95 -4.65 23.96
N PRO A 71 7.17 -5.44 23.18
CA PRO A 71 6.00 -6.15 23.73
C PRO A 71 6.36 -7.27 24.72
N ARG A 72 7.62 -7.73 24.69
CA ARG A 72 8.12 -8.88 25.47
C ARG A 72 8.88 -8.46 26.71
N VAL A 73 9.27 -7.18 26.83
CA VAL A 73 10.04 -6.66 27.97
C VAL A 73 9.08 -6.09 29.00
N ALA A 74 9.08 -6.69 30.20
CA ALA A 74 8.38 -6.16 31.36
C ALA A 74 9.18 -5.07 32.09
N ARG A 75 10.51 -5.20 32.11
CA ARG A 75 11.39 -4.26 32.82
C ARG A 75 12.76 -4.18 32.16
N LEU A 76 13.30 -2.97 32.05
CA LEU A 76 14.68 -2.71 31.64
C LEU A 76 15.48 -2.22 32.85
N ARG A 77 16.70 -2.73 33.04
CA ARG A 77 17.70 -2.17 33.94
C ARG A 77 19.00 -2.00 33.17
N TYR A 78 19.85 -1.08 33.61
CA TYR A 78 21.18 -0.95 33.03
C TYR A 78 22.21 -0.77 34.13
N GLU A 79 23.43 -1.18 33.82
CA GLU A 79 24.63 -0.92 34.61
C GLU A 79 25.67 -0.34 33.67
N LYS A 80 26.29 0.76 34.08
CA LYS A 80 27.38 1.39 33.33
C LYS A 80 28.62 1.35 34.21
N ASP A 81 29.70 0.76 33.69
CA ASP A 81 31.01 0.86 34.29
C ASP A 81 31.94 1.73 33.42
N ALA A 82 33.24 1.74 33.75
CA ALA A 82 34.22 2.57 33.05
C ALA A 82 34.44 2.17 31.57
N LYS A 83 34.07 0.94 31.19
CA LYS A 83 34.31 0.39 29.85
C LYS A 83 33.04 -0.05 29.14
N ASP A 84 32.05 -0.53 29.90
CA ASP A 84 30.91 -1.26 29.37
C ASP A 84 29.57 -0.66 29.83
N LEU A 85 28.56 -0.81 28.97
CA LEU A 85 27.15 -0.61 29.28
C LEU A 85 26.45 -1.96 29.18
N LYS A 86 25.92 -2.45 30.30
CA LYS A 86 25.13 -3.69 30.37
C LYS A 86 23.66 -3.36 30.45
N LEU A 87 22.86 -3.93 29.55
CA LEU A 87 21.41 -3.80 29.53
C LEU A 87 20.78 -5.13 29.98
N TYR A 88 19.94 -5.09 31.00
CA TYR A 88 19.22 -6.24 31.55
C TYR A 88 17.73 -6.13 31.19
N PHE A 89 17.24 -7.07 30.39
CA PHE A 89 15.83 -7.16 30.01
C PHE A 89 15.15 -8.23 30.86
N THR A 90 14.11 -7.86 31.58
CA THR A 90 13.19 -8.79 32.24
C THR A 90 12.01 -9.02 31.32
N LEU A 91 11.75 -10.27 30.94
CA LEU A 91 10.65 -10.61 30.03
C LEU A 91 9.32 -10.74 30.79
N SER A 92 8.20 -10.45 30.12
CA SER A 92 6.85 -10.50 30.70
C SER A 92 6.28 -11.92 30.87
N ARG A 93 6.88 -12.94 30.24
CA ARG A 93 6.57 -14.37 30.46
C ARG A 93 7.86 -15.19 30.47
N GLY A 94 8.01 -16.03 31.48
CA GLY A 94 9.20 -16.86 31.71
C GLY A 94 9.27 -18.03 30.74
N GLU A 95 10.26 -18.00 29.85
CA GLU A 95 11.21 -19.07 29.53
C GLU A 95 12.15 -18.53 28.44
N LEU A 96 13.45 -18.60 28.69
CA LEU A 96 14.47 -18.24 27.70
C LEU A 96 14.69 -19.44 26.79
N PHE A 97 14.00 -19.49 25.65
CA PHE A 97 14.42 -20.35 24.56
C PHE A 97 15.73 -19.77 24.00
N PRO A 98 16.84 -20.53 23.96
CA PRO A 98 18.08 -20.08 23.31
C PRO A 98 17.83 -19.60 21.87
N GLU A 99 16.83 -20.17 21.19
CA GLU A 99 16.37 -19.76 19.86
C GLU A 99 15.70 -18.36 19.85
N ALA A 100 15.16 -17.90 20.99
CA ALA A 100 14.58 -16.55 21.17
C ALA A 100 15.62 -15.48 21.53
N LEU A 101 16.84 -15.88 21.92
CA LEU A 101 17.99 -15.00 22.16
C LEU A 101 18.91 -14.89 20.95
N SER A 102 18.71 -15.71 19.92
CA SER A 102 19.06 -15.28 18.58
C SER A 102 18.27 -14.00 18.32
N LEU A 103 18.94 -12.85 18.49
CA LEU A 103 18.63 -11.65 17.72
C LEU A 103 18.85 -12.03 16.24
N GLN A 104 17.98 -12.88 15.70
CA GLN A 104 17.66 -12.85 14.30
C GLN A 104 17.13 -11.44 14.12
N LEU A 105 18.02 -10.55 13.69
CA LEU A 105 17.70 -9.28 13.07
C LEU A 105 16.72 -9.62 11.96
N GLN A 106 15.44 -9.71 12.31
CA GLN A 106 14.38 -10.17 11.43
C GLN A 106 14.29 -9.17 10.29
N ASN A 107 14.62 -9.67 9.09
CA ASN A 107 14.44 -9.06 7.78
C ASN A 107 14.71 -7.55 7.73
N GLN A 108 15.98 -7.18 7.61
CA GLN A 108 16.32 -5.89 7.03
C GLN A 108 15.73 -5.85 5.62
N ALA A 109 14.96 -4.81 5.31
CA ALA A 109 14.43 -4.65 3.97
C ALA A 109 15.60 -4.48 3.00
N ASP A 110 15.50 -5.07 1.81
CA ASP A 110 16.49 -4.89 0.75
C ASP A 110 16.39 -3.46 0.17
N LEU A 111 15.19 -2.89 0.26
CA LEU A 111 14.82 -1.59 -0.25
C LEU A 111 13.80 -0.91 0.66
N THR A 112 14.00 0.39 0.87
CA THR A 112 13.03 1.26 1.55
C THR A 112 12.48 2.27 0.56
N ILE A 113 11.15 2.39 0.50
CA ILE A 113 10.44 3.41 -0.25
C ILE A 113 9.87 4.41 0.75
N ILE A 114 10.20 5.69 0.60
CA ILE A 114 9.73 6.76 1.47
C ILE A 114 8.55 7.45 0.80
N VAL A 115 7.44 7.56 1.52
CA VAL A 115 6.22 8.24 1.06
C VAL A 115 6.09 9.59 1.76
N GLY A 116 5.76 10.63 0.98
CA GLY A 116 5.68 12.03 1.43
C GLY A 116 7.01 12.77 1.40
N ASP A 117 6.95 14.09 1.59
CA ASP A 117 8.09 15.02 1.47
C ASP A 117 9.00 15.08 2.71
N GLN A 118 8.97 14.08 3.59
CA GLN A 118 9.85 14.13 4.77
C GLN A 118 11.31 13.95 4.33
N PRO A 119 12.19 14.95 4.56
CA PRO A 119 13.61 14.69 4.53
C PRO A 119 13.88 13.75 5.70
N LEU A 120 14.05 12.45 5.43
CA LEU A 120 14.73 11.61 6.39
C LEU A 120 16.16 12.13 6.45
N GLU A 121 16.42 13.04 7.40
CA GLU A 121 17.78 13.48 7.67
C GLU A 121 18.62 12.22 7.87
N ARG A 122 19.70 12.12 7.08
CA ARG A 122 20.75 11.11 7.24
C ARG A 122 21.53 11.37 8.53
N ASN A 123 20.86 11.47 9.67
CA ASN A 123 21.54 11.51 10.97
C ASN A 123 21.89 10.08 11.36
N ASN A 124 23.05 9.62 10.87
CA ASN A 124 23.90 8.55 11.40
C ASN A 124 23.26 7.28 12.04
N GLY A 125 22.09 6.88 11.56
CA GLY A 125 21.54 5.54 11.80
C GLY A 125 20.02 5.53 11.85
N GLN A 126 19.40 4.92 10.83
CA GLN A 126 18.08 4.24 10.82
C GLN A 126 17.28 4.55 9.53
N LEU A 127 17.80 4.08 8.40
CA LEU A 127 16.96 3.53 7.33
C LEU A 127 17.21 2.03 7.31
N PRO A 128 16.17 1.17 7.23
CA PRO A 128 16.33 -0.27 7.40
C PRO A 128 17.04 -0.97 6.22
N SER A 129 17.42 -0.24 5.17
CA SER A 129 18.00 -0.76 3.93
C SER A 129 19.14 0.10 3.38
N VAL A 130 20.02 -0.52 2.58
CA VAL A 130 21.11 0.16 1.85
C VAL A 130 20.57 0.98 0.68
N ASN A 131 19.45 0.54 0.08
CA ASN A 131 18.81 1.21 -1.05
C ASN A 131 17.56 1.96 -0.59
N VAL A 132 17.40 3.21 -1.04
CA VAL A 132 16.28 4.08 -0.69
C VAL A 132 15.74 4.74 -1.95
N LEU A 133 14.41 4.76 -2.10
CA LEU A 133 13.71 5.41 -3.21
C LEU A 133 12.60 6.32 -2.68
N SER A 134 12.27 7.36 -3.45
CA SER A 134 11.02 8.10 -3.23
C SER A 134 9.82 7.30 -3.74
N ALA A 135 8.64 7.54 -3.17
CA ALA A 135 7.39 6.94 -3.61
C ALA A 135 7.07 7.23 -5.08
N GLY A 136 7.30 8.46 -5.54
CA GLY A 136 7.05 8.86 -6.93
C GLY A 136 7.88 8.06 -7.94
N GLU A 137 9.19 7.91 -7.69
CA GLU A 137 10.08 7.11 -8.53
C GLU A 137 9.67 5.63 -8.52
N ALA A 138 9.43 5.08 -7.33
CA ALA A 138 9.05 3.69 -7.16
C ALA A 138 7.70 3.38 -7.82
N LYS A 139 6.73 4.29 -7.73
CA LYS A 139 5.39 4.15 -8.29
C LYS A 139 5.44 4.06 -9.81
N GLN A 140 6.15 4.97 -10.48
CA GLN A 140 6.22 4.95 -11.94
C GLN A 140 6.88 3.65 -12.45
N SER A 141 8.00 3.26 -11.85
CA SER A 141 8.70 2.02 -12.20
C SER A 141 7.87 0.77 -11.88
N LEU A 142 7.14 0.75 -10.77
CA LEU A 142 6.23 -0.34 -10.41
C LEU A 142 5.12 -0.51 -11.44
N LEU A 143 4.48 0.58 -11.86
CA LEU A 143 3.40 0.55 -12.86
C LEU A 143 3.92 0.04 -14.21
N ASN A 144 5.13 0.42 -14.62
CA ASN A 144 5.78 -0.10 -15.82
C ASN A 144 6.04 -1.61 -15.70
N LEU A 145 6.61 -2.06 -14.58
CA LEU A 145 6.91 -3.47 -14.32
C LEU A 145 5.65 -4.34 -14.31
N LEU A 146 4.55 -3.86 -13.76
CA LEU A 146 3.26 -4.58 -13.79
C LEU A 146 2.72 -4.71 -15.22
N ARG A 147 2.86 -3.66 -16.04
CA ARG A 147 2.41 -3.65 -17.44
C ARG A 147 3.27 -4.54 -18.36
N SER A 148 4.53 -4.78 -18.00
CA SER A 148 5.44 -5.67 -18.76
C SER A 148 5.34 -7.15 -18.36
N GLN A 149 4.58 -7.50 -17.31
CA GLN A 149 4.42 -8.90 -16.89
C GLN A 149 3.71 -9.75 -17.96
N GLU A 150 4.15 -11.00 -18.12
CA GLU A 150 3.42 -11.98 -18.94
C GLU A 150 2.01 -12.26 -18.39
N ASN A 151 1.87 -12.21 -17.05
CA ASN A 151 0.60 -12.42 -16.37
C ASN A 151 -0.41 -11.30 -16.69
N ALA A 152 -1.48 -11.66 -17.39
CA ALA A 152 -2.56 -10.75 -17.78
C ALA A 152 -3.24 -10.06 -16.57
N GLN A 153 -3.38 -10.72 -15.42
CA GLN A 153 -3.94 -10.10 -14.22
C GLN A 153 -3.01 -9.06 -13.60
N ALA A 154 -1.69 -9.28 -13.66
CA ALA A 154 -0.72 -8.30 -13.17
C ALA A 154 -0.74 -7.04 -14.04
N ARG A 155 -0.82 -7.20 -15.37
CA ARG A 155 -1.00 -6.09 -16.31
C ARG A 155 -2.30 -5.32 -16.05
N LEU A 156 -3.40 -6.04 -15.86
CA LEU A 156 -4.69 -5.44 -15.53
C LEU A 156 -4.65 -4.68 -14.20
N LEU A 157 -4.00 -5.23 -13.17
CA LEU A 157 -3.83 -4.56 -11.89
C LEU A 157 -2.97 -3.29 -12.04
N GLY A 158 -1.85 -3.35 -12.76
CA GLY A 158 -1.02 -2.17 -13.02
C GLY A 158 -1.78 -1.06 -13.74
N MET A 159 -2.65 -1.43 -14.68
CA MET A 159 -3.56 -0.49 -15.33
C MET A 159 -4.57 0.11 -14.36
N ALA A 160 -5.27 -0.73 -13.58
CA ALA A 160 -6.24 -0.29 -12.60
C ALA A 160 -5.62 0.64 -11.53
N LEU A 161 -4.45 0.30 -11.00
CA LEU A 161 -3.72 1.11 -10.03
C LEU A 161 -3.30 2.46 -10.62
N SER A 162 -3.02 2.54 -11.93
CA SER A 162 -2.68 3.81 -12.58
C SER A 162 -3.88 4.76 -12.74
N GLN A 163 -5.10 4.25 -12.64
CA GLN A 163 -6.36 5.00 -12.75
C GLN A 163 -7.12 5.07 -11.41
N LEU A 164 -6.51 4.59 -10.32
CA LEU A 164 -7.17 4.46 -9.04
C LEU A 164 -7.32 5.82 -8.36
N GLU A 165 -8.55 6.21 -8.10
CA GLU A 165 -8.91 7.41 -7.35
C GLU A 165 -9.61 7.04 -6.04
N TYR A 166 -9.24 7.70 -4.93
CA TYR A 166 -9.93 7.53 -3.67
C TYR A 166 -10.90 8.69 -3.40
N ILE A 167 -12.18 8.37 -3.25
CA ILE A 167 -13.27 9.31 -3.00
C ILE A 167 -13.65 9.24 -1.51
N SER A 168 -12.97 10.06 -0.71
CA SER A 168 -13.06 10.03 0.76
C SER A 168 -14.48 10.14 1.32
N ARG A 169 -15.32 11.05 0.76
CA ARG A 169 -16.71 11.26 1.21
C ARG A 169 -17.62 10.03 1.05
N LEU A 170 -17.24 9.07 0.20
CA LEU A 170 -17.99 7.83 -0.04
C LEU A 170 -17.22 6.58 0.43
N ASP A 171 -16.00 6.75 0.94
CA ASP A 171 -15.07 5.65 1.21
C ASP A 171 -14.98 4.66 0.03
N LEU A 172 -14.73 5.21 -1.15
CA LEU A 172 -14.83 4.51 -2.42
C LEU A 172 -13.55 4.65 -3.23
N TYR A 173 -13.03 3.52 -3.69
CA TYR A 173 -12.02 3.46 -4.74
C TYR A 173 -12.70 3.40 -6.10
N LEU A 174 -12.40 4.37 -6.95
CA LEU A 174 -12.95 4.48 -8.30
C LEU A 174 -11.86 4.23 -9.33
N ILE A 175 -12.17 3.43 -10.34
CA ILE A 175 -11.30 3.12 -11.46
C ILE A 175 -12.10 3.38 -12.75
N ALA A 176 -11.72 4.40 -13.50
CA ALA A 176 -12.32 4.72 -14.79
C ALA A 176 -11.45 4.17 -15.94
N LEU A 177 -12.05 3.36 -16.81
CA LEU A 177 -11.36 2.64 -17.87
C LEU A 177 -11.93 3.01 -19.25
N HIS A 178 -11.11 3.68 -20.06
CA HIS A 178 -11.42 3.88 -21.48
C HIS A 178 -11.14 2.63 -22.33
N GLU A 179 -11.80 2.55 -23.48
CA GLU A 179 -11.71 1.41 -24.40
C GLU A 179 -10.27 1.14 -24.88
N GLU A 180 -9.49 2.20 -25.09
CA GLU A 180 -8.07 2.13 -25.46
C GLU A 180 -7.20 1.35 -24.47
N HIS A 181 -7.53 1.40 -23.17
CA HIS A 181 -6.81 0.68 -22.13
C HIS A 181 -7.06 -0.83 -22.18
N LEU A 182 -8.22 -1.25 -22.69
CA LEU A 182 -8.62 -2.66 -22.72
C LEU A 182 -8.21 -3.33 -24.03
N GLN A 183 -8.35 -2.61 -25.14
CA GLN A 183 -7.88 -3.07 -26.45
C GLN A 183 -6.36 -3.32 -26.46
N SER A 184 -5.58 -2.40 -25.86
CA SER A 184 -4.11 -2.53 -25.78
C SER A 184 -3.64 -3.73 -24.95
N MET A 185 -4.50 -4.30 -24.09
CA MET A 185 -4.17 -5.43 -23.22
C MET A 185 -4.82 -6.75 -23.64
N ASN A 186 -5.67 -6.75 -24.68
CA ASN A 186 -6.54 -7.88 -25.06
C ASN A 186 -7.35 -8.41 -23.86
N LEU A 187 -7.87 -7.49 -23.05
CA LEU A 187 -8.62 -7.79 -21.83
C LEU A 187 -10.10 -7.44 -22.00
N GLU A 188 -10.95 -8.32 -21.48
CA GLU A 188 -12.39 -8.08 -21.41
C GLU A 188 -12.81 -7.59 -20.02
N TYR A 189 -13.86 -6.78 -19.96
CA TYR A 189 -14.45 -6.25 -18.72
C TYR A 189 -14.81 -7.35 -17.70
N LYS A 190 -15.11 -8.57 -18.17
CA LYS A 190 -15.38 -9.75 -17.33
C LYS A 190 -14.22 -10.14 -16.42
N ASN A 191 -13.01 -9.64 -16.69
CA ASN A 191 -11.81 -9.90 -15.90
C ASN A 191 -11.63 -8.92 -14.73
N LEU A 192 -12.35 -7.79 -14.70
CA LEU A 192 -12.26 -6.79 -13.62
C LEU A 192 -12.56 -7.36 -12.21
N PRO A 193 -13.53 -8.28 -12.02
CA PRO A 193 -13.76 -8.90 -10.72
C PRO A 193 -12.54 -9.65 -10.16
N LEU A 194 -11.61 -10.09 -11.02
CA LEU A 194 -10.40 -10.80 -10.61
C LEU A 194 -9.42 -9.91 -9.84
N LEU A 195 -9.58 -8.58 -9.90
CA LEU A 195 -8.74 -7.64 -9.16
C LEU A 195 -9.17 -7.46 -7.70
N ILE A 196 -10.42 -7.77 -7.37
CA ILE A 196 -10.98 -7.53 -6.02
C ILE A 196 -10.16 -8.19 -4.91
N PRO A 197 -9.66 -9.43 -5.04
CA PRO A 197 -8.80 -10.03 -4.01
C PRO A 197 -7.52 -9.22 -3.74
N ASP A 198 -6.84 -8.77 -4.80
CA ASP A 198 -5.61 -7.98 -4.68
C ASP A 198 -5.90 -6.60 -4.06
N LEU A 199 -7.00 -5.96 -4.48
CA LEU A 199 -7.40 -4.66 -3.97
C LEU A 199 -7.82 -4.74 -2.49
N ARG A 200 -8.64 -5.72 -2.10
CA ARG A 200 -9.06 -5.90 -0.70
C ARG A 200 -7.90 -6.26 0.22
N GLY A 201 -6.98 -7.11 -0.26
CA GLY A 201 -5.79 -7.50 0.49
C GLY A 201 -4.82 -6.36 0.79
N SER A 202 -4.97 -5.21 0.13
CA SER A 202 -4.16 -4.01 0.36
C SER A 202 -4.97 -2.86 0.93
N PHE A 203 -6.11 -2.52 0.34
CA PHE A 203 -6.91 -1.35 0.71
C PHE A 203 -7.99 -1.65 1.76
N GLY A 204 -8.13 -2.91 2.18
CA GLY A 204 -9.03 -3.31 3.25
C GLY A 204 -10.31 -4.01 2.78
N ASP A 205 -10.79 -4.95 3.59
CA ASP A 205 -11.96 -5.79 3.27
C ASP A 205 -13.30 -5.06 3.29
N GLN A 206 -13.37 -3.88 3.92
CA GLN A 206 -14.60 -3.10 4.03
C GLN A 206 -14.69 -2.00 2.96
N SER A 207 -13.63 -1.79 2.21
CA SER A 207 -13.52 -0.74 1.19
C SER A 207 -14.43 -1.03 0.00
N SER A 208 -14.96 0.01 -0.63
CA SER A 208 -15.79 -0.13 -1.83
C SER A 208 -14.97 0.11 -3.09
N TYR A 209 -15.28 -0.60 -4.18
CA TYR A 209 -14.58 -0.49 -5.46
C TYR A 209 -15.58 -0.33 -6.60
N LEU A 210 -15.52 0.79 -7.31
CA LEU A 210 -16.33 1.08 -8.49
C LEU A 210 -15.44 1.11 -9.73
N PHE A 211 -15.70 0.20 -10.65
CA PHE A 211 -15.13 0.20 -11.99
C PHE A 211 -16.13 0.86 -12.93
N LEU A 212 -15.72 1.90 -13.64
CA LEU A 212 -16.48 2.53 -14.71
C LEU A 212 -15.75 2.27 -16.01
N PHE A 213 -16.49 1.96 -17.07
CA PHE A 213 -15.87 1.63 -18.34
C PHE A 213 -16.77 1.91 -19.52
N ASP A 214 -16.17 2.39 -20.61
CA ASP A 214 -16.88 2.63 -21.86
C ASP A 214 -17.05 1.31 -22.63
N SER A 215 -18.20 1.12 -23.29
CA SER A 215 -18.45 -0.03 -24.14
C SER A 215 -19.15 0.42 -25.43
N PRO A 216 -19.20 -0.42 -26.49
CA PRO A 216 -19.89 -0.07 -27.73
C PRO A 216 -21.40 0.25 -27.57
N PHE A 217 -21.98 -0.11 -26.43
CA PHE A 217 -23.39 0.11 -26.09
C PHE A 217 -23.59 1.26 -25.08
N GLY A 218 -22.53 2.02 -24.82
CA GLY A 218 -22.48 3.10 -23.82
C GLY A 218 -21.73 2.70 -22.54
N ALA A 219 -21.54 3.67 -21.64
CA ALA A 219 -20.80 3.43 -20.41
C ALA A 219 -21.54 2.46 -19.47
N GLN A 220 -20.75 1.61 -18.85
CA GLN A 220 -21.16 0.65 -17.85
C GLN A 220 -20.39 0.89 -16.55
N GLY A 221 -20.86 0.23 -15.49
CA GLY A 221 -20.21 0.31 -14.20
C GLY A 221 -20.42 -0.96 -13.40
N MET A 222 -19.42 -1.33 -12.60
CA MET A 222 -19.45 -2.48 -11.74
C MET A 222 -18.94 -2.09 -10.36
N LEU A 223 -19.77 -2.26 -9.34
CA LEU A 223 -19.44 -1.95 -7.96
C LEU A 223 -19.36 -3.22 -7.13
N TRP A 224 -18.25 -3.34 -6.41
CA TRP A 224 -18.16 -4.20 -5.23
C TRP A 224 -18.25 -3.33 -3.98
N SER A 225 -19.20 -3.58 -3.09
CA SER A 225 -19.30 -2.83 -1.84
C SER A 225 -20.02 -3.60 -0.76
N SER A 226 -19.51 -3.55 0.48
CA SER A 226 -20.23 -3.98 1.68
C SER A 226 -21.32 -2.98 2.10
N SER A 227 -21.23 -1.72 1.66
CA SER A 227 -22.19 -0.65 1.96
C SER A 227 -23.52 -0.81 1.19
N PRO A 228 -24.66 -1.03 1.88
CA PRO A 228 -25.97 -1.08 1.24
C PRO A 228 -26.36 0.23 0.55
N ASN A 229 -25.90 1.36 1.09
CA ASN A 229 -26.20 2.69 0.55
C ASN A 229 -25.55 2.90 -0.82
N LEU A 230 -24.27 2.54 -0.96
CA LEU A 230 -23.57 2.64 -2.25
C LEU A 230 -24.16 1.70 -3.30
N ARG A 231 -24.49 0.46 -2.89
CA ARG A 231 -25.15 -0.49 -3.78
C ARG A 231 -26.50 0.02 -4.27
N THR A 232 -27.30 0.59 -3.38
CA THR A 232 -28.60 1.19 -3.72
C THR A 232 -28.41 2.41 -4.63
N LYS A 233 -27.50 3.33 -4.29
CA LYS A 233 -27.19 4.52 -5.09
C LYS A 233 -26.85 4.14 -6.53
N LEU A 234 -25.93 3.21 -6.73
CA LEU A 234 -25.54 2.80 -8.08
C LEU A 234 -26.70 2.10 -8.81
N ARG A 235 -27.38 1.15 -8.15
CA ARG A 235 -28.48 0.38 -8.77
C ARG A 235 -29.58 1.30 -9.30
N ASP A 236 -29.93 2.32 -8.53
CA ASP A 236 -31.06 3.20 -8.81
C ASP A 236 -30.73 4.24 -9.90
N MET A 237 -29.45 4.47 -10.24
CA MET A 237 -29.04 5.39 -11.30
C MET A 237 -29.42 4.94 -12.72
N SER A 238 -29.33 3.65 -13.04
CA SER A 238 -29.64 3.16 -14.40
C SER A 238 -30.29 1.77 -14.44
N GLY A 239 -30.93 1.34 -13.36
CA GLY A 239 -31.64 0.06 -13.30
C GLY A 239 -30.69 -1.14 -13.31
N GLY A 240 -29.63 -1.05 -12.50
CA GLY A 240 -28.60 -2.09 -12.38
C GLY A 240 -29.13 -3.39 -11.77
N GLN A 241 -28.37 -4.48 -11.97
CA GLN A 241 -28.62 -5.78 -11.33
C GLN A 241 -27.70 -5.94 -10.12
N GLN A 242 -28.23 -6.47 -9.02
CA GLN A 242 -27.45 -6.75 -7.81
C GLN A 242 -27.35 -8.25 -7.56
N LYS A 243 -26.15 -8.73 -7.23
CA LYS A 243 -25.91 -10.11 -6.77
C LYS A 243 -24.90 -10.10 -5.61
N GLY A 244 -25.39 -10.32 -4.39
CA GLY A 244 -24.56 -10.20 -3.19
C GLY A 244 -24.01 -8.78 -3.01
N PHE A 245 -22.68 -8.66 -2.90
CA PHE A 245 -21.97 -7.37 -2.81
C PHE A 245 -21.74 -6.69 -4.17
N TRP A 246 -22.10 -7.36 -5.27
CA TRP A 246 -21.94 -6.83 -6.61
C TRP A 246 -23.17 -6.08 -7.08
N VAL A 247 -22.95 -4.92 -7.70
CA VAL A 247 -23.93 -4.21 -8.51
C VAL A 247 -23.34 -3.99 -9.89
N LEU A 248 -24.04 -4.44 -10.93
CA LEU A 248 -23.69 -4.21 -12.32
C LEU A 248 -24.71 -3.23 -12.93
N LEU A 249 -24.22 -2.11 -13.45
CA LEU A 249 -25.04 -1.17 -14.19
C LEU A 249 -25.34 -1.70 -15.59
N ARG A 250 -26.55 -1.41 -16.06
CA ARG A 250 -26.86 -1.56 -17.48
C ARG A 250 -26.10 -0.50 -18.28
N PRO A 251 -25.74 -0.79 -19.54
CA PRO A 251 -25.17 0.21 -20.43
C PRO A 251 -26.05 1.46 -20.46
N THR A 252 -25.41 2.62 -20.32
CA THR A 252 -26.06 3.94 -20.33
C THR A 252 -25.50 4.75 -21.50
N PRO A 253 -26.28 5.64 -22.13
CA PRO A 253 -25.79 6.47 -23.23
C PRO A 253 -24.77 7.54 -22.79
N LEU A 254 -24.35 7.55 -21.52
CA LEU A 254 -23.33 8.43 -20.98
C LEU A 254 -21.94 7.89 -21.28
N SER A 255 -20.93 8.76 -21.21
CA SER A 255 -19.52 8.32 -21.09
C SER A 255 -19.19 7.91 -19.65
N SER A 256 -18.11 7.15 -19.47
CA SER A 256 -17.58 6.76 -18.16
C SER A 256 -17.34 7.96 -17.24
N GLU A 257 -16.84 9.08 -17.78
CA GLU A 257 -16.65 10.35 -17.05
C GLU A 257 -17.97 11.04 -16.68
N GLN A 258 -18.96 11.03 -17.58
CA GLN A 258 -20.30 11.55 -17.25
C GLN A 258 -20.99 10.70 -16.18
N LEU A 259 -20.83 9.38 -16.27
CA LEU A 259 -21.35 8.44 -15.28
C LEU A 259 -20.65 8.59 -13.92
N LYS A 260 -19.34 8.81 -13.93
CA LYS A 260 -18.55 9.20 -12.75
C LYS A 260 -19.14 10.45 -12.11
N HIS A 261 -19.31 11.53 -12.88
CA HIS A 261 -19.89 12.77 -12.38
C HIS A 261 -21.29 12.56 -11.79
N ALA A 262 -22.17 11.84 -12.49
CA ALA A 262 -23.52 11.55 -12.02
C ALA A 262 -23.56 10.70 -10.73
N PHE A 263 -22.63 9.76 -10.57
CA PHE A 263 -22.52 8.97 -9.35
C PHE A 263 -21.95 9.77 -8.18
N LEU A 264 -21.12 10.75 -8.49
CA LEU A 264 -20.42 11.61 -7.53
C LEU A 264 -21.21 12.85 -7.13
N SER A 265 -22.24 13.25 -7.88
CA SER A 265 -23.26 14.21 -7.42
C SER A 265 -24.14 13.62 -6.33
#